data_AF-A0A3P9I010-F1
#
_entry.id   AF-A0A3P9I010-F1
#
_cell.length_a   1.000
_cell.length_b   1.000
_cell.length_c   1.000
_cell.angle_alpha   90.00
_cell.angle_beta   90.00
_cell.angle_gamma   90.00
#
_symmetry.space_group_name_H-M   'P 1'
#
loop_
_entity.id
_entity.type
_entity.pdbx_description
1 polymer ?
#
loop_
_entity_poly.entity_id
_entity_poly.type
_entity_poly.pdbx_seq_one_letter_code
_entity_poly.pdbx_strand_id
1 'polypeptide(L)'
;LFTSSAAESCFPRAPQCVLHRDTISFHSFPVDVSVRAEWMVRVRREDFTPSKTSRVCSRHFQKGDFVNNPGKLRKLKKGAIPTLFSWKDFQICRSRRFSGDLVDNG
;
A
#
# COMPACT_ATOMS: atom_id res chain seq x y z
N LEU A 1 26.15 -6.14 16.09
CA LEU A 1 25.66 -7.21 15.19
C LEU A 1 24.15 -7.04 15.03
N PHE A 2 23.69 -6.22 14.07
CA PHE A 2 22.26 -6.09 13.78
C PHE A 2 21.87 -7.24 12.87
N THR A 3 21.05 -8.16 13.37
CA THR A 3 20.58 -9.30 12.60
C THR A 3 19.64 -8.82 11.50
N SER A 4 20.03 -9.12 10.26
CA SER A 4 19.18 -9.04 9.07
C SER A 4 17.84 -9.73 9.34
N SER A 5 16.77 -8.95 9.51
CA SER A 5 15.41 -9.49 9.40
C SER A 5 14.82 -8.95 8.10
N ALA A 6 14.64 -9.85 7.14
CA ALA A 6 14.13 -9.63 5.80
C ALA A 6 13.05 -8.53 5.80
N ALA A 7 13.42 -7.34 5.35
CA ALA A 7 12.48 -6.23 5.24
C ALA A 7 11.39 -6.65 4.26
N GLU A 8 10.19 -6.93 4.79
CA GLU A 8 8.96 -7.02 4.02
C GLU A 8 8.84 -5.75 3.19
N SER A 9 9.19 -5.86 1.92
CA SER A 9 9.26 -4.70 1.04
C SER A 9 7.82 -4.34 0.67
N CYS A 10 7.29 -3.22 1.18
CA CYS A 10 6.04 -2.68 0.61
C CYS A 10 6.33 -2.20 -0.81
N PHE A 11 5.49 -2.62 -1.76
CA PHE A 11 5.56 -2.23 -3.16
C PHE A 11 4.48 -1.20 -3.52
N PRO A 12 4.84 -0.10 -4.22
CA PRO A 12 6.20 0.39 -4.51
C PRO A 12 6.91 0.84 -3.22
N ARG A 13 8.25 0.92 -3.25
CA ARG A 13 9.08 1.38 -2.12
C ARG A 13 8.72 2.83 -1.80
N ALA A 14 7.73 3.01 -0.94
CA ALA A 14 7.14 4.29 -0.62
C ALA A 14 7.57 4.70 0.80
N PRO A 15 8.21 5.87 0.99
CA PRO A 15 8.74 6.29 2.30
C PRO A 15 7.64 6.33 3.37
N GLN A 16 6.41 6.65 2.99
CA GLN A 16 5.26 6.70 3.88
C GLN A 16 4.87 5.34 4.48
N CYS A 17 5.25 4.23 3.85
CA CYS A 17 4.97 2.87 4.34
C CYS A 17 6.02 2.41 5.36
N VAL A 18 7.23 2.98 5.31
CA VAL A 18 8.32 2.70 6.26
C VAL A 18 8.07 3.42 7.60
N LEU A 19 7.46 4.61 7.55
CA LEU A 19 7.22 5.45 8.74
C LEU A 19 6.02 5.01 9.61
N HIS A 20 5.10 4.20 9.08
CA HIS A 20 3.87 3.80 9.78
C HIS A 20 3.76 2.28 9.90
N ARG A 21 4.88 1.59 10.11
CA ARG A 21 4.94 0.12 10.10
C ARG A 21 4.00 -0.53 11.10
N ASP A 22 3.76 0.12 12.24
CA ASP A 22 2.95 -0.44 13.35
C ASP A 22 1.43 -0.47 13.06
N THR A 23 0.96 0.28 12.05
CA THR A 23 -0.48 0.40 11.72
C THR A 23 -0.82 -0.18 10.35
N ILE A 24 0.17 -0.75 9.66
CA ILE A 24 0.06 -1.22 8.27
C ILE A 24 0.14 -2.74 8.24
N SER A 25 -0.81 -3.38 7.55
CA SER A 25 -0.75 -4.83 7.28
C SER A 25 -0.17 -5.10 5.89
N PHE A 26 0.57 -6.20 5.77
CA PHE A 26 1.25 -6.60 4.54
C PHE A 26 0.56 -7.81 3.89
N HIS A 27 0.19 -7.68 2.62
CA HIS A 27 -0.58 -8.69 1.89
C HIS A 27 0.25 -9.30 0.77
N SER A 28 0.34 -10.63 0.75
CA SER A 28 1.02 -11.37 -0.32
C SER A 28 0.27 -11.27 -1.64
N PHE A 29 1.01 -11.45 -2.74
CA PHE A 29 0.41 -11.65 -4.04
C PHE A 29 -0.56 -12.85 -4.02
N PRO A 30 -1.73 -12.72 -4.66
CA PRO A 30 -2.75 -13.76 -4.65
C PRO A 30 -2.28 -15.02 -5.40
N VAL A 31 -2.90 -16.16 -5.06
CA VAL A 31 -2.68 -17.44 -5.77
C VAL A 31 -3.31 -17.38 -7.17
N ASP A 32 -4.47 -16.73 -7.27
CA ASP A 32 -5.17 -16.51 -8.53
C ASP A 32 -4.28 -15.75 -9.53
N VAL A 33 -4.04 -16.37 -10.69
CA VAL A 33 -3.09 -15.88 -11.69
C VAL A 33 -3.58 -14.58 -12.32
N SER A 34 -4.88 -14.44 -12.55
CA SER A 34 -5.47 -13.25 -13.17
C SER A 34 -5.38 -12.05 -12.24
N VAL A 35 -5.75 -12.22 -10.97
CA VAL A 35 -5.64 -11.17 -9.96
C VAL A 35 -4.17 -10.82 -9.71
N ARG A 36 -3.27 -11.82 -9.71
CA ARG A 36 -1.82 -11.60 -9.56
C ARG A 36 -1.26 -10.79 -10.73
N ALA A 37 -1.65 -11.11 -11.97
CA ALA A 37 -1.25 -10.37 -13.16
C ALA A 37 -1.67 -8.90 -13.05
N GLU A 38 -2.89 -8.65 -12.58
CA GLU A 38 -3.35 -7.29 -12.37
C GLU A 38 -2.56 -6.58 -11.27
N TRP A 39 -2.23 -7.24 -10.15
CA TRP A 39 -1.32 -6.65 -9.15
C TRP A 39 0.03 -6.26 -9.74
N MET A 40 0.64 -7.13 -10.58
CA MET A 40 1.92 -6.84 -11.23
C MET A 40 1.82 -5.60 -12.14
N VAL A 41 0.77 -5.53 -12.97
CA VAL A 41 0.47 -4.37 -13.81
C VAL A 41 0.28 -3.11 -12.97
N ARG A 42 -0.36 -3.22 -11.80
CA ARG A 42 -0.61 -2.07 -10.92
C ARG A 42 0.59 -1.64 -10.09
N VAL A 43 1.56 -2.51 -9.86
CA VAL A 43 2.82 -2.12 -9.21
C VAL A 43 3.71 -1.32 -10.17
N ARG A 44 3.48 -1.40 -11.50
CA ARG A 44 4.22 -0.73 -12.61
C ARG A 44 5.72 -0.57 -12.32
N ARG A 45 6.37 -1.70 -12.07
CA ARG A 45 7.82 -1.80 -12.02
C ARG A 45 8.28 -2.64 -13.21
N GLU A 46 9.05 -2.04 -14.09
CA GLU A 46 9.74 -2.75 -15.16
C GLU A 46 10.62 -3.85 -14.53
N ASP A 47 10.66 -5.02 -15.15
CA ASP A 47 11.47 -6.17 -14.76
C ASP A 47 11.24 -6.70 -13.33
N PHE A 48 10.00 -6.60 -12.82
CA PHE A 48 9.65 -7.13 -11.50
C PHE A 48 8.91 -8.47 -11.55
N THR A 49 9.54 -9.50 -10.99
CA THR A 49 8.90 -10.78 -10.69
C THR A 49 8.62 -10.86 -9.18
N PRO A 50 7.34 -10.95 -8.75
CA PRO A 50 7.02 -11.06 -7.33
C PRO A 50 7.58 -12.37 -6.74
N SER A 51 8.41 -12.24 -5.72
CA SER A 51 8.91 -13.35 -4.90
C SER A 51 7.91 -13.73 -3.80
N LYS A 52 8.15 -14.86 -3.11
CA LYS A 52 7.34 -15.29 -1.94
C LYS A 52 7.31 -14.25 -0.81
N THR A 53 8.30 -13.38 -0.74
CA THR A 53 8.43 -12.32 0.26
C THR A 53 7.88 -10.97 -0.22
N SER A 54 7.42 -10.89 -1.47
CA SER A 54 6.87 -9.67 -2.04
C SER A 54 5.48 -9.38 -1.49
N ARG A 55 5.28 -8.19 -0.91
CA ARG A 55 4.04 -7.80 -0.24
C ARG A 55 3.56 -6.42 -0.67
N VAL A 56 2.26 -6.26 -0.83
CA VAL A 56 1.63 -4.94 -0.98
C VAL A 56 1.00 -4.56 0.36
N CYS A 57 1.31 -3.37 0.85
CA CYS A 57 0.76 -2.93 2.13
C CYS A 57 -0.67 -2.40 2.02
N SER A 58 -1.43 -2.44 3.12
CA SER A 58 -2.86 -2.16 3.16
C SER A 58 -3.28 -0.78 2.63
N ARG A 59 -2.36 0.19 2.62
CA ARG A 59 -2.60 1.54 2.08
C ARG A 59 -2.87 1.58 0.59
N HIS A 60 -2.47 0.55 -0.14
CA HIS A 60 -2.69 0.47 -1.59
C HIS A 60 -4.08 -0.09 -1.95
N PHE A 61 -4.87 -0.49 -0.96
CA PHE A 61 -6.21 -1.05 -1.12
C PHE A 61 -7.26 -0.10 -0.53
N GLN A 62 -8.44 -0.09 -1.11
CA GLN A 62 -9.56 0.66 -0.58
C GLN A 62 -10.08 0.00 0.70
N LYS A 63 -10.72 0.78 1.58
CA LYS A 63 -11.32 0.23 2.80
C LYS A 63 -12.34 -0.89 2.50
N GLY A 64 -13.05 -0.79 1.37
CA GLY A 64 -14.00 -1.79 0.90
C GLY A 64 -13.38 -3.10 0.41
N ASP A 65 -12.08 -3.14 0.14
CA ASP A 65 -11.37 -4.35 -0.33
C ASP A 65 -11.07 -5.33 0.79
N PHE A 66 -11.30 -4.94 2.04
CA PHE A 66 -11.01 -5.77 3.21
C PHE A 66 -12.25 -6.56 3.66
N VAL A 67 -12.01 -7.79 4.08
CA VAL A 67 -13.05 -8.60 4.73
C VAL A 67 -13.31 -8.01 6.11
N ASN A 68 -14.57 -7.68 6.39
CA ASN A 68 -14.96 -7.26 7.73
C ASN A 68 -15.02 -8.50 8.63
N ASN A 69 -14.00 -8.69 9.47
CA ASN A 69 -13.91 -9.82 10.38
C ASN A 69 -13.30 -9.37 11.72
N PRO A 70 -14.13 -8.84 12.64
CA PRO A 70 -13.64 -8.28 13.90
C PRO A 70 -12.86 -9.33 14.70
N GLY A 71 -11.77 -8.91 15.33
CA GLY A 71 -10.91 -9.78 16.14
C GLY A 71 -9.99 -10.72 15.35
N LYS A 72 -10.01 -10.69 14.00
CA LYS A 72 -9.09 -11.48 13.17
C LYS A 72 -8.11 -10.60 12.41
N LEU A 73 -7.01 -11.22 11.96
CA LEU A 73 -6.05 -10.57 11.06
C LEU A 73 -6.77 -10.03 9.83
N ARG A 74 -6.44 -8.78 9.47
CA ARG A 74 -6.99 -8.08 8.32
C ARG A 74 -6.67 -8.84 7.04
N LYS A 75 -7.70 -9.23 6.28
CA LYS A 75 -7.59 -9.97 5.02
C LYS A 75 -8.25 -9.21 3.88
N LEU A 76 -7.74 -9.40 2.67
CA LEU A 76 -8.34 -8.90 1.44
C LEU A 76 -9.49 -9.81 1.00
N LYS A 77 -10.53 -9.22 0.41
CA LYS A 77 -11.57 -9.93 -0.31
C LYS A 77 -10.98 -10.62 -1.54
N LYS A 78 -11.65 -11.68 -2.01
CA LYS A 78 -11.28 -12.35 -3.27
C LYS A 78 -11.37 -11.33 -4.41
N GLY A 79 -10.32 -11.26 -5.24
CA GLY A 79 -10.26 -10.34 -6.37
C GLY A 79 -9.91 -8.89 -6.02
N ALA A 80 -9.57 -8.57 -4.77
CA ALA A 80 -9.13 -7.22 -4.41
C ALA A 80 -7.86 -6.83 -5.19
N ILE A 81 -7.87 -5.62 -5.76
CA ILE A 81 -6.78 -5.07 -6.58
C ILE A 81 -6.21 -3.83 -5.91
N PRO A 82 -4.88 -3.70 -5.75
CA PRO A 82 -4.30 -2.48 -5.25
C PRO A 82 -4.49 -1.38 -6.30
N THR A 83 -5.20 -0.34 -5.91
CA THR A 83 -5.61 0.78 -6.77
C THR A 83 -4.99 2.09 -6.32
N LEU A 84 -4.71 2.23 -5.02
CA LEU A 84 -4.27 3.46 -4.39
C LEU A 84 -2.75 3.58 -4.45
N PHE A 85 -2.22 3.98 -5.60
CA PHE A 85 -0.81 4.29 -5.74
C PHE A 85 -0.57 5.77 -6.06
N SER A 86 0.42 6.38 -5.42
CA SER A 86 0.71 7.82 -5.52
C SER A 86 1.08 8.31 -6.92
N TRP A 87 1.49 7.41 -7.81
CA TRP A 87 1.83 7.73 -9.20
C TRP A 87 0.60 7.66 -10.12
N LYS A 88 -0.55 7.17 -9.62
CA LYS A 88 -1.85 7.27 -10.30
C LYS A 88 -2.62 8.53 -9.94
N ASP A 89 -2.25 9.22 -8.86
CA ASP A 89 -2.92 10.45 -8.43
C ASP A 89 -1.92 11.43 -7.80
N PHE A 90 -1.53 12.43 -8.59
CA PHE A 90 -1.03 13.72 -8.06
C PHE A 90 -2.12 14.53 -7.31
N GLN A 91 -3.27 13.93 -6.97
CA GLN A 91 -4.45 14.65 -6.47
C GLN A 91 -5.16 13.99 -5.26
N ILE A 92 -4.53 13.07 -4.50
CA ILE A 92 -5.14 12.59 -3.23
C ILE A 92 -4.09 12.46 -2.12
N CYS A 93 -3.47 13.60 -1.76
CA CYS A 93 -2.95 13.93 -0.41
C CYS A 93 -2.15 15.26 -0.37
N ARG A 94 -2.32 16.20 -1.32
CA ARG A 94 -1.89 17.59 -1.10
C ARG A 94 -2.90 18.41 -0.28
N SER A 95 -4.13 17.94 -0.12
CA SER A 95 -5.18 18.66 0.61
C SER A 95 -5.30 18.23 2.07
N ARG A 96 -4.18 18.22 2.80
CA ARG A 96 -4.16 18.49 4.26
C ARG A 96 -2.77 18.88 4.77
N ARG A 97 -2.18 19.88 4.12
CA ARG A 97 -1.32 20.87 4.80
C ARG A 97 -1.54 22.19 4.07
N PHE A 98 -2.56 22.93 4.44
CA PHE A 98 -2.64 24.39 4.35
C PHE A 98 -3.97 24.79 4.98
N SER A 99 -3.91 25.28 6.22
CA SER A 99 -4.69 26.40 6.71
C SER A 99 -4.31 26.61 8.17
N GLY A 100 -3.58 27.69 8.39
CA GLY A 100 -3.18 28.14 9.70
C GLY A 100 -1.80 28.74 9.63
N ASP A 101 -1.61 29.77 8.80
CA ASP A 101 -0.77 30.94 9.10
C ASP A 101 -0.99 32.01 8.02
N LEU A 102 -1.09 33.26 8.50
CA LEU A 102 -1.28 34.55 7.83
C LEU A 102 -2.71 34.96 7.45
N VAL A 103 -3.38 35.64 8.39
CA VAL A 103 -4.21 36.81 8.06
C VAL A 103 -3.58 38.04 8.73
N ASP A 104 -2.93 38.88 7.94
CA ASP A 104 -2.71 40.30 8.22
C ASP A 104 -2.52 41.02 6.88
N ASN A 105 -3.57 41.73 6.45
CA ASN A 105 -3.48 43.15 6.09
C ASN A 105 -4.85 43.65 5.63
N GLY A 106 -5.35 44.64 6.38
CA GLY A 106 -6.56 45.43 6.15
C GLY A 106 -6.69 46.43 7.27
#